data_AF-A0A949Q8H3-F1
#
_entry.id   AF-A0A949Q8H3-F1
#
_cell.length_a   1.000
_cell.length_b   1.000
_cell.length_c   1.000
_cell.angle_alpha   90.00
_cell.angle_beta   90.00
_cell.angle_gamma   90.00
#
_symmetry.space_group_name_H-M   'P 1'
#
loop_
_entity.id
_entity.type
_entity.pdbx_description
1 polymer ?
#
loop_
_entity_poly.entity_id
_entity_poly.type
_entity_poly.pdbx_seq_one_letter_code
_entity_poly.pdbx_strand_id
1 'polypeptide(L)'
;WVDPVTGRTVISDKAPPQDAKQVVTRKGSDASSEGQQPQLPFATRQAAEKFPVTLYTTADCVAECKQGRDLLNARGVPFAEKLLNTQQDLADLAKQLGGNVLVPSISVGRQYFRGLETGTWNNLLDLAGYPKTAPYGTKASGTFAK
;
A
#
# COMPACT_ATOMS: atom_id res chain seq x y z
N TRP A 1 -4.37 -35.85 13.11
CA TRP A 1 -5.18 -36.26 11.94
C TRP A 1 -6.38 -37.08 12.47
N VAL A 2 -7.51 -37.11 11.75
CA VAL A 2 -8.73 -37.85 12.19
C VAL A 2 -8.86 -39.12 11.37
N ASP A 3 -8.87 -40.26 12.05
CA ASP A 3 -8.98 -41.55 11.38
C ASP A 3 -10.42 -41.78 10.86
N PRO A 4 -10.61 -42.04 9.55
CA PRO A 4 -11.92 -42.12 8.93
C PRO A 4 -12.71 -43.38 9.33
N VAL A 5 -12.08 -44.36 9.99
CA VAL A 5 -12.77 -45.58 10.42
C VAL A 5 -13.28 -45.47 11.86
N THR A 6 -12.54 -44.76 12.73
CA THR A 6 -12.85 -44.74 14.18
C THR A 6 -13.23 -43.36 14.73
N GLY A 7 -13.12 -42.29 13.94
CA GLY A 7 -13.61 -40.96 14.30
C GLY A 7 -12.88 -40.30 15.49
N ARG A 8 -11.78 -40.89 15.97
CA ARG A 8 -10.96 -40.34 17.05
C ARG A 8 -9.82 -39.47 16.49
N THR A 9 -9.66 -38.28 17.06
CA THR A 9 -8.57 -37.35 16.78
C THR A 9 -7.28 -37.85 17.46
N VAL A 10 -6.34 -38.37 16.68
CA VAL A 10 -5.00 -38.72 17.17
C VAL A 10 -4.02 -37.63 16.76
N ILE A 11 -3.40 -36.99 17.75
CA ILE A 11 -2.32 -36.02 17.55
C ILE A 11 -1.02 -36.82 17.65
N SER A 12 -0.39 -37.10 16.50
CA SER A 12 0.85 -37.85 16.40
C SER A 12 1.94 -36.97 15.80
N ASP A 13 3.05 -36.84 16.52
CA ASP A 13 4.25 -36.02 16.23
C ASP A 13 5.16 -36.65 15.15
N LYS A 14 4.58 -37.24 14.10
CA LYS A 14 5.34 -37.93 13.05
C LYS A 14 5.41 -37.06 11.81
N ALA A 15 6.62 -36.67 11.42
CA ALA A 15 6.88 -35.88 10.22
C ALA A 15 6.30 -36.60 8.97
N PRO A 16 5.62 -35.87 8.07
CA PRO A 16 4.90 -36.48 6.96
C PRO A 16 5.85 -37.07 5.89
N PRO A 17 5.52 -38.24 5.30
CA PRO A 17 6.31 -38.90 4.25
C PRO A 17 6.25 -38.16 2.90
N GLN A 18 7.28 -38.38 2.07
CA GLN A 18 7.61 -37.62 0.84
C GLN A 18 6.64 -37.77 -0.36
N ASP A 19 5.47 -38.40 -0.24
CA ASP A 19 4.53 -38.58 -1.37
C ASP A 19 3.13 -37.96 -1.14
N ALA A 20 3.01 -36.94 -0.29
CA ALA A 20 1.77 -36.19 -0.16
C ALA A 20 1.65 -35.14 -1.28
N LYS A 21 1.17 -35.57 -2.45
CA LYS A 21 0.61 -34.66 -3.46
C LYS A 21 -0.61 -33.93 -2.87
N GLN A 22 -0.64 -32.61 -3.05
CA GLN A 22 -1.74 -31.70 -2.75
C GLN A 22 -1.92 -31.31 -1.26
N VAL A 23 -0.90 -30.68 -0.67
CA VAL A 23 -1.19 -29.59 0.26
C VAL A 23 -1.68 -28.42 -0.59
N VAL A 24 -3.00 -28.17 -0.55
CA VAL A 24 -3.55 -26.91 -1.05
C VAL A 24 -3.10 -25.81 -0.10
N THR A 25 -1.85 -25.37 -0.26
CA THR A 25 -1.50 -23.99 0.03
C THR A 25 -2.49 -23.18 -0.78
N ARG A 26 -3.42 -22.46 -0.14
CA ARG A 26 -4.17 -21.41 -0.81
C ARG A 26 -3.16 -20.37 -1.24
N LYS A 27 -2.61 -20.63 -2.42
CA LYS A 27 -1.81 -19.80 -3.28
C LYS A 27 -2.70 -18.61 -3.58
N GLY A 28 -2.58 -17.57 -2.76
CA GLY A 28 -3.05 -16.24 -3.11
C GLY A 28 -2.18 -15.79 -4.27
N SER A 29 -2.63 -16.13 -5.48
CA SER A 29 -2.21 -15.59 -6.76
C SER A 29 -0.79 -15.02 -6.80
N ASP A 30 0.18 -15.92 -6.91
CA ASP A 30 1.43 -15.62 -7.60
C ASP A 30 1.09 -15.27 -9.05
N ALA A 31 0.82 -13.98 -9.31
CA ALA A 31 1.25 -13.38 -10.56
C ALA A 31 2.71 -12.99 -10.36
N SER A 32 3.60 -13.97 -10.54
CA SER A 32 5.02 -13.71 -10.74
C SER A 32 5.17 -13.00 -12.08
N SER A 33 5.23 -11.68 -12.05
CA SER A 33 5.89 -10.89 -13.08
C SER A 33 6.94 -10.04 -12.38
N GLU A 34 8.18 -10.48 -12.54
CA GLU A 34 9.44 -9.76 -12.40
C GLU A 34 9.70 -8.89 -11.15
N GLY A 35 10.71 -9.30 -10.39
CA GLY A 35 11.48 -8.43 -9.52
C GLY A 35 11.08 -8.54 -8.05
N GLN A 36 12.03 -8.98 -7.21
CA GLN A 36 11.95 -8.98 -5.76
C GLN A 36 11.39 -7.65 -5.19
N GLN A 37 10.07 -7.57 -5.00
CA GLN A 37 9.45 -6.63 -4.09
C GLN A 37 9.53 -7.24 -2.69
N PRO A 38 10.22 -6.59 -1.74
CA PRO A 38 10.18 -7.03 -0.36
C PRO A 38 8.72 -7.11 0.06
N GLN A 39 8.35 -8.24 0.66
CA GLN A 39 7.00 -8.52 1.12
C GLN A 39 6.58 -7.41 2.08
N LEU A 40 5.88 -6.39 1.56
CA LEU A 40 5.23 -5.37 2.36
C LEU A 40 4.43 -6.09 3.44
N PRO A 41 4.47 -5.67 4.72
CA PRO A 41 3.76 -6.39 5.76
C PRO A 41 2.28 -6.49 5.49
N PHE A 42 1.69 -7.57 5.97
CA PHE A 42 0.29 -7.91 5.73
C PHE A 42 -0.66 -6.74 6.01
N ALA A 43 -0.43 -6.02 7.13
CA ALA A 43 -1.23 -4.84 7.48
C ALA A 43 -1.13 -3.73 6.42
N THR A 44 0.08 -3.39 5.96
CA THR A 44 0.30 -2.37 4.91
C THR A 44 -0.33 -2.78 3.58
N ARG A 45 -0.23 -4.06 3.20
CA ARG A 45 -0.86 -4.57 1.97
C ARG A 45 -2.37 -4.49 2.05
N GLN A 46 -2.95 -4.92 3.15
CA GLN A 46 -4.40 -4.88 3.36
C GLN A 46 -4.92 -3.43 3.38
N ALA A 47 -4.18 -2.51 3.98
CA ALA A 47 -4.51 -1.08 3.96
C ALA A 47 -4.45 -0.52 2.53
N ALA A 48 -3.42 -0.85 1.76
CA ALA A 48 -3.25 -0.41 0.37
C ALA A 48 -4.33 -0.92 -0.58
N GLU A 49 -4.81 -2.16 -0.38
CA GLU A 49 -5.92 -2.72 -1.15
C GLU A 49 -7.25 -2.01 -0.85
N LYS A 50 -7.47 -1.60 0.40
CA LYS A 50 -8.71 -0.94 0.83
C LYS A 50 -8.71 0.57 0.56
N PHE A 51 -7.57 1.21 0.77
CA PHE A 51 -7.39 2.65 0.79
C PHE A 51 -6.13 3.04 -0.01
N PRO A 52 -6.15 2.88 -1.34
CA PRO A 52 -5.00 3.21 -2.17
C PRO A 52 -4.59 4.67 -2.00
N VAL A 53 -3.29 4.91 -1.84
CA VAL A 53 -2.74 6.25 -1.66
C VAL A 53 -2.23 6.77 -3.00
N THR A 54 -2.71 7.95 -3.41
CA THR A 54 -2.15 8.67 -4.57
C THR A 54 -1.69 10.05 -4.14
N LEU A 55 -0.42 10.35 -4.42
CA LEU A 55 0.18 11.67 -4.25
C LEU A 55 0.10 12.43 -5.56
N TYR A 56 -0.52 13.61 -5.53
CA TYR A 56 -0.60 14.51 -6.67
C TYR A 56 0.40 15.64 -6.53
N THR A 57 1.26 15.79 -7.54
CA THR A 57 2.35 16.76 -7.57
C THR A 57 2.32 17.55 -8.87
N THR A 58 3.04 18.68 -8.93
CA THR A 58 3.29 19.45 -10.17
C THR A 58 4.79 19.66 -10.32
N ALA A 59 5.24 20.03 -11.52
CA ALA A 59 6.64 20.32 -11.78
C ALA A 59 7.19 21.48 -10.91
N ASP A 60 6.34 22.45 -10.58
CA ASP A 60 6.72 23.61 -9.78
C ASP A 60 6.80 23.31 -8.27
N CYS A 61 6.24 22.18 -7.82
CA CYS A 61 6.25 21.77 -6.43
C CYS A 61 7.47 20.88 -6.14
N VAL A 62 8.56 21.50 -5.71
CA VAL A 62 9.82 20.79 -5.41
C VAL A 62 9.94 20.46 -3.92
N ALA A 63 9.83 21.48 -3.04
CA ALA A 63 10.10 21.35 -1.61
C ALA A 63 8.99 20.60 -0.87
N GLU A 64 7.75 21.07 -0.96
CA GLU A 64 6.61 20.48 -0.24
C GLU A 64 6.26 19.08 -0.78
N CYS A 65 6.33 18.87 -2.10
CA CYS A 65 6.14 17.55 -2.68
C CYS A 65 7.23 16.57 -2.24
N LYS A 66 8.48 17.03 -2.08
CA LYS A 66 9.56 16.19 -1.53
C LYS A 66 9.25 15.80 -0.09
N GLN A 67 8.82 16.75 0.75
CA GLN A 67 8.45 16.46 2.14
C GLN A 67 7.28 15.46 2.22
N GLY A 68 6.27 15.60 1.35
CA GLY A 68 5.17 14.65 1.25
C GLY A 68 5.64 13.23 0.88
N ARG A 69 6.51 13.10 -0.13
CA ARG A 69 7.12 11.81 -0.50
C ARG A 69 7.94 11.22 0.65
N ASP A 70 8.75 12.03 1.30
CA ASP A 70 9.60 11.60 2.41
C ASP A 70 8.76 11.11 3.59
N LEU A 71 7.61 11.75 3.88
CA LEU A 71 6.65 11.31 4.90
C LEU A 71 6.06 9.93 4.59
N LEU A 72 5.57 9.75 3.36
CA LEU A 72 4.98 8.48 2.94
C LEU A 72 6.01 7.35 2.94
N ASN A 73 7.24 7.64 2.50
CA ASN A 73 8.34 6.70 2.51
C ASN A 73 8.84 6.36 3.92
N ALA A 74 8.90 7.34 4.83
CA ALA A 74 9.26 7.11 6.23
C ALA A 74 8.27 6.17 6.94
N ARG A 75 7.02 6.15 6.48
CA ARG A 75 5.97 5.23 6.95
C ARG A 75 5.90 3.92 6.17
N GLY A 76 6.68 3.77 5.10
CA GLY A 76 6.64 2.59 4.23
C GLY A 76 5.30 2.40 3.54
N VAL A 77 4.58 3.51 3.30
CA VAL A 77 3.26 3.49 2.66
C VAL A 77 3.46 3.36 1.15
N PRO A 78 2.87 2.36 0.49
CA PRO A 78 2.85 2.29 -0.96
C PRO A 78 1.91 3.36 -1.51
N PHE A 79 2.44 4.23 -2.37
CA PHE A 79 1.66 5.28 -3.05
C PHE A 79 2.00 5.36 -4.53
N ALA A 80 1.00 5.77 -5.32
CA ALA A 80 1.19 6.17 -6.71
C ALA A 80 1.44 7.68 -6.77
N GLU A 81 2.47 8.12 -7.48
CA GLU A 81 2.70 9.55 -7.73
C GLU A 81 2.11 9.92 -9.09
N LYS A 82 1.23 10.91 -9.11
CA LYS A 82 0.64 11.47 -10.33
C LYS A 82 1.08 12.92 -10.50
N LEU A 83 1.91 13.15 -11.51
CA LEU A 83 2.35 14.47 -11.92
C LEU A 83 1.25 15.15 -12.76
N LEU A 84 0.68 16.23 -12.23
CA LEU A 84 -0.34 17.03 -12.88
C LEU A 84 0.34 17.98 -13.87
N ASN A 85 0.43 17.58 -15.13
CA ASN A 85 0.98 18.44 -16.19
C ASN A 85 -0.11 18.95 -17.14
N THR A 86 -1.22 18.23 -17.28
CA THR A 86 -2.30 18.61 -18.20
C THR A 86 -3.39 19.39 -17.47
N GLN A 87 -4.05 20.29 -18.21
CA GLN A 87 -5.21 21.03 -17.68
C GLN A 87 -6.36 20.09 -17.31
N GLN A 88 -6.46 18.94 -17.96
CA GLN A 88 -7.45 17.91 -17.64
C GLN A 88 -7.16 17.26 -16.28
N ASP A 89 -5.91 16.93 -15.98
CA ASP A 89 -5.54 16.37 -14.67
C ASP A 89 -5.84 17.36 -13.52
N LEU A 90 -5.56 18.64 -13.74
CA LEU A 90 -5.90 19.71 -12.81
C LEU A 90 -7.42 19.83 -12.62
N ALA A 91 -8.20 19.78 -13.69
CA ALA A 91 -9.66 19.88 -13.62
C ALA A 91 -10.29 18.67 -12.91
N ASP A 92 -9.76 17.47 -13.11
CA ASP A 92 -10.26 16.27 -12.46
C ASP A 92 -9.94 16.25 -10.96
N LEU A 93 -8.72 16.68 -10.58
CA LEU A 93 -8.39 16.86 -9.18
C LEU A 93 -9.21 17.99 -8.54
N ALA A 94 -9.44 19.10 -9.25
CA ALA A 94 -10.29 20.20 -8.77
C ALA A 94 -11.70 19.70 -8.42
N LYS A 95 -12.30 18.86 -9.28
CA LYS A 95 -13.62 18.26 -9.01
C LYS A 95 -13.60 17.38 -7.75
N GLN A 96 -12.54 16.61 -7.53
CA GLN A 96 -12.39 15.75 -6.35
C GLN A 96 -12.19 16.56 -5.06
N LEU A 97 -11.48 17.69 -5.14
CA LEU A 97 -11.18 18.59 -4.02
C LEU A 97 -12.26 19.65 -3.75
N GLY A 98 -13.29 19.75 -4.60
CA GLY A 98 -14.35 20.75 -4.45
C GLY A 98 -13.96 22.16 -4.93
N GLY A 99 -13.04 22.26 -5.89
CA GLY A 99 -12.79 23.48 -6.67
C GLY A 99 -11.31 23.90 -6.71
N ASN A 100 -10.66 24.07 -5.56
CA ASN A 100 -9.30 24.60 -5.53
C ASN A 100 -8.26 23.48 -5.44
N VAL A 101 -7.35 23.44 -6.41
CA VAL A 101 -6.21 22.52 -6.44
C VAL A 101 -5.05 23.17 -5.71
N LEU A 102 -4.66 22.57 -4.59
CA LEU A 102 -3.49 22.98 -3.83
C LEU A 102 -2.52 21.81 -3.75
N VAL A 103 -1.37 21.96 -4.40
CA VAL A 103 -0.32 20.94 -4.44
C VAL A 103 0.68 21.17 -3.31
N PRO A 104 1.24 20.11 -2.69
CA PRO A 104 0.90 18.70 -2.93
C PRO A 104 -0.50 18.36 -2.40
N SER A 105 -1.21 17.48 -3.09
CA SER A 105 -2.48 16.91 -2.62
C SER A 105 -2.32 15.40 -2.45
N ILE A 106 -3.00 14.81 -1.48
CA ILE A 106 -3.02 13.36 -1.25
C ILE A 106 -4.45 12.84 -1.33
N SER A 107 -4.62 11.68 -1.94
CA SER A 107 -5.83 10.87 -1.81
C SER A 107 -5.51 9.58 -1.07
N VAL A 108 -6.41 9.19 -0.16
CA VAL A 108 -6.35 7.95 0.60
C VAL A 108 -7.69 7.25 0.42
N GLY A 109 -7.76 6.34 -0.55
CA GLY A 109 -9.01 5.72 -1.00
C GLY A 109 -10.00 6.75 -1.53
N ARG A 110 -11.05 7.05 -0.73
CA ARG A 110 -12.09 8.04 -1.07
C ARG A 110 -11.92 9.38 -0.38
N GLN A 111 -10.92 9.51 0.49
CA GLN A 111 -10.61 10.74 1.19
C GLN A 111 -9.58 11.52 0.40
N TYR A 112 -9.79 12.83 0.28
CA TYR A 112 -8.87 13.73 -0.40
C TYR A 112 -8.48 14.84 0.55
N PHE A 113 -7.19 15.17 0.55
CA PHE A 113 -6.65 16.29 1.32
C PHE A 113 -5.76 17.14 0.43
N ARG A 114 -5.99 18.45 0.50
CA ARG A 114 -5.28 19.46 -0.26
C ARG A 114 -4.22 20.11 0.61
N GLY A 115 -3.01 20.23 0.08
CA GLY A 115 -1.85 20.75 0.81
C GLY A 115 -1.09 19.70 1.61
N LEU A 116 0.11 20.11 2.03
CA LEU A 116 0.95 19.35 2.93
C LEU A 116 0.67 19.78 4.37
N GLU A 117 0.11 18.88 5.18
CA GLU A 117 0.04 19.06 6.62
C GLU A 117 0.40 17.72 7.27
N THR A 118 1.57 17.69 7.91
CA THR A 118 2.16 16.44 8.42
C THR A 118 1.25 15.73 9.41
N GLY A 119 0.62 16.46 10.33
CA GLY A 119 -0.33 15.92 11.31
C GLY A 119 -1.56 15.29 10.68
N THR A 120 -2.18 15.97 9.71
CA THR A 120 -3.38 15.50 9.02
C THR A 120 -3.07 14.32 8.11
N TRP A 121 -1.96 14.35 7.38
CA TRP A 121 -1.53 13.20 6.57
C TRP A 121 -1.27 11.98 7.45
N ASN A 122 -0.56 12.17 8.56
CA ASN A 122 -0.34 11.12 9.55
C ASN A 122 -1.67 10.54 10.06
N ASN A 123 -2.63 11.40 10.41
CA ASN A 123 -3.94 10.97 10.89
C ASN A 123 -4.74 10.20 9.82
N LEU A 124 -4.75 10.69 8.57
CA LEU A 124 -5.43 10.01 7.46
C LEU A 124 -4.86 8.63 7.20
N LEU A 125 -3.53 8.49 7.22
CA LEU A 125 -2.85 7.21 7.05
C LEU A 125 -3.15 6.26 8.21
N ASP A 126 -3.14 6.77 9.44
CA ASP A 126 -3.48 5.99 10.64
C ASP A 126 -4.94 5.49 10.58
N LEU A 127 -5.88 6.34 10.17
CA LEU A 127 -7.30 5.97 9.99
C LEU A 127 -7.51 4.94 8.88
N ALA A 128 -6.70 5.00 7.83
CA ALA A 128 -6.67 4.00 6.76
C ALA A 128 -5.99 2.68 7.17
N GLY A 129 -5.38 2.62 8.36
CA GLY A 129 -4.75 1.42 8.90
C GLY A 129 -3.31 1.23 8.46
N TYR A 130 -2.65 2.26 7.94
CA TYR A 130 -1.23 2.21 7.64
C TYR A 130 -0.39 2.25 8.92
N PRO A 131 0.76 1.55 8.97
CA PRO A 131 1.66 1.62 10.11
C PRO A 131 2.28 3.02 10.24
N LYS A 132 2.61 3.41 11.47
CA LYS A 132 3.24 4.69 11.78
C LYS A 132 4.71 4.77 11.37
N THR A 133 5.34 3.61 11.19
CA THR A 133 6.74 3.49 10.81
C THR A 133 6.89 2.44 9.72
N ALA A 134 7.81 2.71 8.79
CA ALA A 134 8.24 1.75 7.80
C ALA A 134 8.74 0.47 8.49
N PRO A 135 8.09 -0.68 8.24
CA PRO A 135 8.64 -1.95 8.69
C PRO A 135 9.95 -2.27 7.98
N TYR A 136 10.79 -3.11 8.61
CA TYR A 136 12.09 -3.45 8.04
C TYR A 136 11.96 -4.00 6.62
N GLY A 137 12.77 -3.45 5.70
CA GLY A 137 12.82 -3.88 4.31
C GLY A 137 11.80 -3.23 3.37
N THR A 138 10.98 -2.27 3.80
CA THR A 138 10.14 -1.52 2.85
C THR A 138 10.99 -0.69 1.91
N LYS A 139 10.77 -0.85 0.59
CA LYS A 139 11.34 0.04 -0.41
C LYS A 139 10.54 1.33 -0.47
N ALA A 140 11.24 2.43 -0.73
CA ALA A 140 10.59 3.71 -1.02
C ALA A 140 9.66 3.53 -2.23
N SER A 141 8.42 3.95 -2.07
CA SER A 141 7.43 4.03 -3.15
C SER A 141 7.51 5.44 -3.76
N GLY A 142 7.24 5.59 -5.05
CA GLY A 142 7.26 6.90 -5.72
C GLY A 142 8.62 7.35 -6.29
N THR A 143 9.68 6.54 -6.21
CA THR A 143 10.76 6.71 -7.19
C THR A 143 10.20 6.19 -8.51
N PHE A 144 9.96 7.09 -9.46
CA PHE A 144 9.65 6.74 -10.84
C PHE A 144 10.47 5.52 -11.24
N ALA A 145 9.81 4.37 -11.41
CA ALA A 145 10.44 3.22 -12.02
C ALA A 145 10.88 3.69 -13.40
N LYS A 146 12.19 3.84 -13.57
CA LYS A 146 12.81 4.22 -14.84
C LYS A 146 12.80 3.02 -15.77
#